data_AF-A0A820P403-F1
#
_entry.id   AF-A0A820P403-F1
#
_cell.length_a   1.000
_cell.length_b   1.000
_cell.length_c   1.000
_cell.angle_alpha   90.00
_cell.angle_beta   90.00
_cell.angle_gamma   90.00
#
_symmetry.space_group_name_H-M   'P 1'
#
loop_
_entity.id
_entity.type
_entity.pdbx_description
1 polymer ?
#
loop_
_entity_poly.entity_id
_entity_poly.type
_entity_poly.pdbx_seq_one_letter_code
_entity_poly.pdbx_strand_id
1 'polypeptide(L)'
;AVQPIKNEDTIIGQWREQKFNHLLQLRNQPPKHDETTNVHLLQFEGNRPVRPSTKNFNIVLETENHQEEVVMQFGRIDEDTFTCDYRHPLSAIQAFSIALSSFDRRLARE
;
A
#
# COMPACT_ATOMS: atom_id res chain seq x y z
N ALA A 1 -4.42 -13.64 14.59
CA ALA A 1 -4.91 -12.25 14.59
C ALA A 1 -4.46 -11.58 15.87
N VAL A 2 -4.08 -10.29 15.84
CA VAL A 2 -3.69 -9.54 17.06
C VAL A 2 -4.94 -9.27 17.90
N GLN A 3 -4.91 -9.63 19.18
CA GLN A 3 -6.00 -9.42 20.15
C GLN A 3 -5.47 -8.57 21.31
N PRO A 4 -5.49 -7.24 21.17
CA PRO A 4 -4.86 -6.36 22.15
C PRO A 4 -5.67 -6.31 23.45
N ILE A 5 -4.99 -6.39 24.60
CA ILE A 5 -5.59 -6.18 25.93
C ILE A 5 -5.22 -4.78 26.43
N LYS A 6 -4.01 -4.31 26.10
CA LYS A 6 -3.48 -2.97 26.38
C LYS A 6 -3.20 -2.22 25.08
N ASN A 7 -3.02 -0.90 25.18
CA ASN A 7 -2.65 -0.07 24.03
C ASN A 7 -1.32 -0.49 23.38
N GLU A 8 -0.36 -0.95 24.18
CA GLU A 8 0.94 -1.46 23.73
C GLU A 8 0.81 -2.73 22.87
N ASP A 9 -0.24 -3.53 23.13
CA ASP A 9 -0.49 -4.77 22.39
C ASP A 9 -1.09 -4.51 20.99
N THR A 10 -1.53 -3.28 20.69
CA THR A 10 -2.07 -2.93 19.37
C THR A 10 -0.98 -2.98 18.30
N ILE A 11 -1.34 -3.09 17.02
CA ILE A 11 -0.39 -3.05 15.90
C ILE A 11 0.46 -1.76 15.96
N ILE A 12 -0.18 -0.62 16.26
CA ILE A 12 0.51 0.69 16.37
C ILE A 12 1.40 0.74 17.61
N GLY A 13 0.95 0.21 18.75
CA GLY A 13 1.74 0.14 19.99
C GLY A 13 3.02 -0.67 19.80
N GLN A 14 2.88 -1.89 19.28
CA GLN A 14 4.01 -2.76 18.95
C GLN A 14 4.96 -2.13 17.92
N TRP A 15 4.43 -1.45 16.90
CA TRP A 15 5.26 -0.75 15.91
C TRP A 15 6.08 0.39 16.54
N ARG A 16 5.49 1.18 17.46
CA ARG A 16 6.19 2.26 18.17
C ARG A 16 7.32 1.74 19.07
N GLU A 17 7.13 0.56 19.66
CA GLU A 17 8.13 -0.09 20.50
C GLU A 17 9.16 -0.92 19.71
N GLN A 18 9.09 -0.88 18.37
CA GLN A 18 9.94 -1.68 17.47
C GLN A 18 9.84 -3.20 17.71
N LYS A 19 8.70 -3.67 18.19
CA LYS A 19 8.42 -5.10 18.43
C LYS A 19 7.77 -5.72 17.20
N PHE A 20 8.59 -6.24 16.28
CA PHE A 20 8.13 -6.75 14.98
C PHE A 20 8.02 -8.28 14.88
N ASN A 21 8.32 -9.02 15.94
CA ASN A 21 8.42 -10.49 15.91
C ASN A 21 7.19 -11.20 15.32
N HIS A 22 6.01 -10.58 15.40
CA HIS A 22 4.75 -11.11 14.87
C HIS A 22 4.04 -10.12 13.93
N LEU A 23 4.75 -9.09 13.46
CA LEU A 23 4.22 -8.08 12.55
C LEU A 23 4.96 -8.13 11.23
N LEU A 24 4.19 -8.07 10.15
CA LEU A 24 4.73 -7.87 8.82
C LEU A 24 4.77 -6.38 8.51
N GLN A 25 5.96 -5.86 8.21
CA GLN A 25 6.11 -4.49 7.75
C GLN A 25 5.98 -4.43 6.24
N LEU A 26 5.03 -3.62 5.78
CA LEU A 26 4.82 -3.33 4.37
C LEU A 26 5.03 -1.83 4.17
N ARG A 27 5.47 -1.44 2.97
CA ARG A 27 5.73 -0.04 2.64
C ARG A 27 5.15 0.36 1.31
N ASN A 28 4.86 1.65 1.17
CA ASN A 28 4.54 2.23 -0.13
C ASN A 28 5.79 2.17 -1.03
N GLN A 29 5.62 1.72 -2.27
CA GLN A 29 6.68 1.77 -3.27
C GLN A 29 6.88 3.23 -3.71
N PRO A 30 8.12 3.77 -3.65
CA PRO A 30 8.38 5.09 -4.17
C PRO A 30 8.10 5.12 -5.68
N PRO A 31 7.51 6.19 -6.22
CA PRO A 31 7.25 6.28 -7.64
C PRO A 31 8.58 6.28 -8.41
N LYS A 32 8.65 5.51 -9.50
CA LYS A 32 9.82 5.55 -10.38
C LYS A 32 9.76 6.82 -11.20
N HIS A 33 10.90 7.48 -11.33
CA HIS A 33 11.02 8.62 -12.23
C HIS A 33 11.12 8.09 -13.65
N ASP A 34 10.18 8.47 -14.51
CA ASP A 34 10.31 8.25 -15.95
C ASP A 34 11.05 9.44 -16.56
N GLU A 35 12.33 9.25 -16.90
CA GLU A 35 13.17 10.29 -17.50
C GLU A 35 12.65 10.79 -18.85
N THR A 36 11.80 10.02 -19.53
CA THR A 36 11.27 10.37 -20.87
C THR A 36 10.10 11.34 -20.78
N THR A 37 9.21 11.14 -19.80
CA THR A 37 8.01 11.96 -19.62
C THR A 37 8.17 13.00 -18.50
N ASN A 38 9.23 12.88 -17.69
CA ASN A 38 9.49 13.67 -16.48
C ASN A 38 8.34 13.58 -15.47
N VAL A 39 7.59 12.47 -15.50
CA VAL A 39 6.47 12.18 -14.60
C VAL A 39 6.87 11.05 -13.65
N HIS A 40 6.47 11.19 -12.40
CA HIS A 40 6.55 10.12 -11.41
C HIS A 40 5.40 9.13 -11.63
N LEU A 41 5.66 8.06 -12.39
CA LEU A 41 4.67 7.04 -12.70
C LEU A 41 4.86 5.81 -11.81
N LEU A 42 3.75 5.33 -11.24
CA LEU A 42 3.66 3.98 -10.71
C LEU A 42 3.43 3.03 -11.88
N GLN A 43 4.31 2.04 -12.00
CA GLN A 43 4.16 0.98 -12.99
C GLN A 43 3.05 0.03 -12.49
N PHE A 44 1.89 0.09 -13.13
CA PHE A 44 0.81 -0.86 -12.88
C PHE A 44 1.09 -2.17 -13.61
N GLU A 45 1.05 -3.28 -12.88
CA GLU A 45 1.29 -4.60 -13.46
C GLU A 45 -0.02 -5.09 -14.08
N GLY A 46 0.02 -5.74 -15.24
CA GLY A 46 -1.15 -6.38 -15.85
C GLY A 46 -1.97 -5.55 -16.85
N ASN A 47 -1.33 -4.60 -17.57
CA ASN A 47 -1.93 -3.87 -18.70
C ASN A 47 -3.24 -3.11 -18.38
N ARG A 48 -3.55 -2.84 -17.11
CA ARG A 48 -4.74 -2.06 -16.75
C ARG A 48 -4.52 -0.57 -17.07
N PRO A 49 -5.46 0.09 -17.76
CA PRO A 49 -5.35 1.52 -18.01
C PRO A 49 -5.63 2.29 -16.72
N VAL A 50 -4.57 2.82 -16.09
CA VAL A 50 -4.67 3.62 -14.87
C VAL A 50 -4.57 5.10 -15.19
N ARG A 51 -5.49 5.89 -14.64
CA ARG A 51 -5.53 7.35 -14.74
C ARG A 51 -4.71 8.01 -13.63
N PRO A 52 -4.13 9.20 -13.85
CA PRO A 52 -3.45 9.95 -12.80
C PRO A 52 -4.34 10.19 -11.57
N SER A 53 -3.80 9.91 -10.39
CA SER A 53 -4.47 10.14 -9.11
C SER A 53 -3.46 10.12 -7.97
N THR A 54 -3.66 10.96 -6.96
CA THR A 54 -2.92 10.89 -5.67
C THR A 54 -3.21 9.61 -4.88
N LYS A 55 -4.20 8.82 -5.33
CA LYS A 55 -4.56 7.53 -4.74
C LYS A 55 -3.92 6.34 -5.45
N ASN A 56 -3.11 6.56 -6.47
CA ASN A 56 -2.38 5.46 -7.09
C ASN A 56 -1.20 5.09 -6.20
N PHE A 57 -1.13 3.82 -5.76
CA PHE A 57 -0.01 3.33 -4.96
C PHE A 57 0.19 1.82 -5.09
N ASN A 58 1.43 1.38 -4.86
CA ASN A 58 1.81 -0.01 -4.69
C ASN A 58 2.30 -0.21 -3.26
N ILE A 59 1.85 -1.28 -2.62
CA ILE A 59 2.42 -1.73 -1.34
C ILE A 59 3.34 -2.90 -1.61
N VAL A 60 4.58 -2.80 -1.14
CA VAL A 60 5.61 -3.82 -1.30
C VAL A 60 5.94 -4.50 0.02
N LEU A 61 6.24 -5.79 -0.08
CA LEU A 61 6.86 -6.59 0.96
C LEU A 61 8.35 -6.75 0.61
N GLU A 62 9.23 -6.44 1.55
CA GLU A 62 10.65 -6.76 1.43
C GLU A 62 10.89 -8.21 1.85
N THR A 63 11.48 -9.00 0.95
CA THR A 63 11.82 -10.39 1.20
C THR A 63 13.19 -10.52 1.87
N GLU A 64 13.51 -11.71 2.39
CA GLU A 64 14.81 -12.01 3.02
C GLU A 64 16.02 -11.71 2.12
N ASN A 65 15.81 -11.72 0.79
CA ASN A 65 16.85 -11.43 -0.20
C ASN A 65 16.90 -9.94 -0.60
N HIS A 66 16.30 -9.04 0.18
CA HIS A 66 16.18 -7.60 -0.11
C HIS A 66 15.47 -7.29 -1.44
N GLN A 67 14.62 -8.19 -1.92
CA GLN A 67 13.78 -7.95 -3.10
C GLN A 67 12.41 -7.42 -2.66
N GLU A 68 11.89 -6.43 -3.39
CA GLU A 68 10.55 -5.88 -3.18
C GLU A 68 9.52 -6.64 -4.03
N GLU A 69 8.51 -7.23 -3.38
CA GLU A 69 7.36 -7.85 -4.04
C GLU A 69 6.10 -6.98 -3.85
N VAL A 70 5.43 -6.59 -4.95
CA VAL A 70 4.21 -5.77 -4.89
C VAL A 70 3.01 -6.59 -4.39
N VAL A 71 2.71 -6.57 -3.10
CA VAL A 71 1.62 -7.37 -2.51
C VAL A 71 0.23 -6.76 -2.67
N MET A 72 0.15 -5.47 -2.99
CA MET A 72 -1.10 -4.78 -3.33
C MET A 72 -0.85 -3.63 -4.29
N GLN A 73 -1.78 -3.44 -5.22
CA GLN A 73 -1.79 -2.36 -6.19
C GLN A 73 -3.18 -1.73 -6.22
N PHE A 74 -3.24 -0.42 -5.96
CA PHE A 74 -4.48 0.34 -5.96
C PHE A 74 -4.36 1.52 -6.92
N GLY A 75 -5.34 1.70 -7.80
CA GLY A 75 -5.28 2.76 -8.80
C GLY A 75 -6.61 3.14 -9.40
N ARG A 76 -6.73 4.38 -9.84
CA ARG A 76 -7.94 4.93 -10.47
C ARG A 76 -8.06 4.48 -11.92
N ILE A 77 -9.19 3.93 -12.31
CA ILE A 77 -9.46 3.55 -13.71
C ILE A 77 -10.55 4.40 -14.36
N ASP A 78 -11.42 5.03 -13.55
CA ASP A 78 -12.40 6.02 -14.00
C ASP A 78 -12.69 7.07 -12.91
N GLU A 79 -13.66 7.97 -13.11
CA GLU A 79 -13.96 9.07 -12.19
C GLU A 79 -14.13 8.58 -10.73
N ASP A 80 -15.03 7.64 -10.49
CA ASP A 80 -15.27 7.08 -9.15
C ASP A 80 -14.97 5.57 -9.07
N THR A 81 -14.16 5.07 -10.02
CA THR A 81 -13.86 3.63 -10.12
C THR A 81 -12.37 3.38 -9.97
N PHE A 82 -12.03 2.41 -9.12
CA PHE A 82 -10.66 2.03 -8.78
C PHE A 82 -10.45 0.52 -8.95
N THR A 83 -9.25 0.13 -9.37
CA THR A 83 -8.78 -1.26 -9.29
C THR A 83 -8.06 -1.48 -7.96
N CYS A 84 -8.21 -2.67 -7.38
CA CYS A 84 -7.58 -3.08 -6.14
C CYS A 84 -7.12 -4.54 -6.28
N ASP A 85 -5.94 -4.73 -6.87
CA ASP A 85 -5.32 -6.03 -7.01
C ASP A 85 -4.48 -6.32 -5.74
N TYR A 86 -4.65 -7.47 -5.11
CA TYR A 86 -3.90 -7.86 -3.92
C TYR A 86 -3.53 -9.35 -3.97
N ARG A 87 -2.43 -9.71 -3.31
CA ARG A 87 -2.00 -11.09 -3.16
C ARG A 87 -1.60 -11.39 -1.72
N HIS A 88 -1.26 -12.65 -1.48
CA HIS A 88 -0.67 -13.08 -0.21
C HIS A 88 0.45 -12.11 0.20
N PRO A 89 0.53 -11.69 1.47
CA PRO A 89 -0.22 -12.20 2.64
C PRO A 89 -1.51 -11.43 2.97
N LEU A 90 -1.93 -10.48 2.12
CA LEU A 90 -3.12 -9.68 2.40
C LEU A 90 -4.41 -10.46 2.11
N SER A 91 -5.39 -10.27 3.00
CA SER A 91 -6.79 -10.63 2.74
C SER A 91 -7.53 -9.48 2.06
N ALA A 92 -8.68 -9.78 1.46
CA ALA A 92 -9.55 -8.78 0.84
C ALA A 92 -9.91 -7.64 1.80
N ILE A 93 -10.23 -7.96 3.05
CA ILE A 93 -10.62 -6.97 4.07
C ILE A 93 -9.45 -6.05 4.41
N GLN A 94 -8.23 -6.60 4.53
CA GLN A 94 -7.03 -5.80 4.81
C GLN A 94 -6.71 -4.87 3.62
N ALA A 95 -6.69 -5.40 2.39
CA ALA A 95 -6.44 -4.62 1.19
C ALA A 95 -7.48 -3.50 1.02
N PHE A 96 -8.76 -3.83 1.19
CA PHE A 96 -9.84 -2.85 1.11
C PHE A 96 -9.74 -1.77 2.19
N SER A 97 -9.40 -2.14 3.43
CA SER A 97 -9.21 -1.18 4.53
C SER A 97 -8.04 -0.22 4.26
N ILE A 98 -6.92 -0.75 3.72
CA ILE A 98 -5.78 0.08 3.28
C ILE A 98 -6.22 1.04 2.18
N ALA A 99 -6.94 0.56 1.16
CA ALA A 99 -7.46 1.40 0.08
C ALA A 99 -8.36 2.52 0.62
N LEU A 100 -9.31 2.22 1.51
CA LEU A 100 -10.20 3.21 2.12
C LEU A 100 -9.43 4.28 2.90
N SER A 101 -8.35 3.92 3.59
CA SER A 101 -7.52 4.89 4.32
C SER A 101 -6.91 5.96 3.41
N SER A 102 -6.69 5.66 2.12
CA SER A 102 -6.19 6.62 1.14
C SER A 102 -7.24 7.67 0.72
N PHE A 103 -8.52 7.45 1.03
CA PHE A 103 -9.59 8.42 0.76
C PHE A 103 -9.70 9.48 1.84
N ASP A 104 -9.11 9.26 3.02
CA ASP A 104 -9.08 10.28 4.07
C ASP A 104 -8.22 11.47 3.62
N ARG A 105 -8.85 12.64 3.55
CA ARG A 105 -8.25 13.90 3.09
C ARG A 105 -7.12 14.41 4.00
N ARG A 106 -6.97 13.86 5.20
CA ARG A 106 -5.89 14.27 6.12
C ARG A 106 -4.48 13.91 5.62
N LEU A 107 -4.35 12.95 4.71
CA LEU A 107 -3.07 12.49 4.16
C LEU A 107 -2.80 12.97 2.72
N ALA A 108 -3.83 13.45 2.02
CA ALA A 108 -3.70 14.03 0.69
C ALA A 108 -3.38 15.53 0.82
N ARG A 109 -2.10 15.90 0.77
CA ARG A 109 -1.74 17.30 0.51
C ARG A 109 -1.98 17.56 -0.98
N GLU A 110 -2.79 18.59 -1.26
CA GLU A 110 -3.07 19.14 -2.59
C GLU A 110 -1.79 19.62 -3.30
#